data_AF-A0A1G8FFH5-F1
#
_entry.id   AF-A0A1G8FFH5-F1
#
_cell.length_a   1.000
_cell.length_b   1.000
_cell.length_c   1.000
_cell.angle_alpha   90.00
_cell.angle_beta   90.00
_cell.angle_gamma   90.00
#
_symmetry.space_group_name_H-M   'P 1'
#
loop_
_entity.id
_entity.type
_entity.pdbx_description
1 polymer ?
#
loop_
_entity_poly.entity_id
_entity_poly.type
_entity_poly.pdbx_seq_one_letter_code
_entity_poly.pdbx_strand_id
1 'polypeptide(L)'
;MYMENLTNSGLVEANIHNIVVDTVTTLLKKKWINTTSKAYIEYNGIGTHDELLNPEYIQENVEIIKQILNKIKDKAFEEMV
;
A
#
# COMPACT_ATOMS: atom_id res chain seq x y z
N MET A 1 -1.07 15.37 -18.41
CA MET A 1 -0.83 13.90 -18.39
C MET A 1 -2.02 13.20 -17.73
N TYR A 2 -2.38 11.95 -18.09
CA TYR A 2 -3.49 11.21 -17.45
C TYR A 2 -3.35 11.14 -15.91
N MET A 3 -2.12 11.02 -15.42
CA MET A 3 -1.81 10.92 -13.98
C MET A 3 -2.13 12.19 -13.17
N GLU A 4 -2.12 13.36 -13.79
CA GLU A 4 -2.43 14.64 -13.11
C GLU A 4 -3.94 14.84 -12.88
N ASN A 5 -4.77 14.08 -13.59
CA ASN A 5 -6.23 14.16 -13.49
C ASN A 5 -6.81 13.20 -12.45
N LEU A 6 -5.98 12.38 -11.80
CA LEU A 6 -6.43 11.49 -10.73
C LEU A 6 -6.42 12.22 -9.39
N THR A 7 -7.45 13.05 -9.16
CA THR A 7 -7.69 13.68 -7.87
C THR A 7 -8.33 12.68 -6.91
N ASN A 8 -7.52 12.11 -6.01
CA ASN A 8 -8.07 11.40 -4.85
C ASN A 8 -8.59 12.46 -3.87
N SER A 9 -9.91 12.55 -3.74
CA SER A 9 -10.57 13.43 -2.76
C SER A 9 -11.35 12.57 -1.75
N GLY A 10 -11.49 13.07 -0.53
CA GLY A 10 -12.16 12.36 0.55
C GLY A 10 -11.20 11.67 1.53
N LEU A 11 -11.75 11.39 2.72
CA LEU A 11 -11.09 10.72 3.83
C LEU A 11 -11.69 9.33 3.98
N VAL A 12 -10.85 8.30 4.06
CA VAL A 12 -11.29 6.92 4.25
C VAL A 12 -11.23 6.56 5.74
N GLU A 13 -12.31 6.02 6.30
CA GLU A 13 -12.39 5.55 7.69
C GLU A 13 -11.82 4.13 7.89
N ALA A 14 -10.68 3.85 7.29
CA ALA A 14 -10.01 2.54 7.32
C ALA A 14 -8.50 2.69 7.38
N ASN A 15 -7.81 1.68 7.92
CA ASN A 15 -6.35 1.62 7.83
C ASN A 15 -5.94 1.49 6.36
N ILE A 16 -4.86 2.16 5.96
CA ILE A 16 -4.25 2.01 4.64
C ILE A 16 -2.92 1.27 4.81
N HIS A 17 -2.82 0.12 4.15
CA HIS A 17 -1.58 -0.66 4.03
C HIS A 17 -1.04 -0.47 2.60
N ASN A 18 0.02 0.29 2.45
CA ASN A 18 0.56 0.71 1.15
C ASN A 18 1.85 -0.04 0.82
N ILE A 19 1.89 -0.72 -0.33
CA ILE A 19 3.13 -1.32 -0.84
C ILE A 19 3.85 -0.27 -1.69
N VAL A 20 5.04 0.13 -1.26
CA VAL A 20 5.87 1.15 -1.91
C VAL A 20 7.09 0.49 -2.55
N VAL A 21 7.47 0.97 -3.73
CA VAL A 21 8.72 0.59 -4.39
C VAL A 21 9.58 1.82 -4.61
N ASP A 22 10.86 1.61 -4.88
CA ASP A 22 11.78 2.69 -5.12
C ASP A 22 11.44 3.33 -6.47
N THR A 23 10.79 4.49 -6.40
CA THR A 23 10.33 5.23 -7.57
C THR A 23 11.09 6.53 -7.64
N VAL A 24 11.83 6.71 -8.74
CA VAL A 24 12.46 7.96 -9.19
C VAL A 24 11.47 9.17 -9.19
N THR A 25 10.16 8.91 -9.10
CA THR A 25 9.07 9.90 -9.12
C THR A 25 8.58 10.29 -7.71
N THR A 26 9.46 10.91 -6.93
CA THR A 26 9.17 11.41 -5.56
C THR A 26 8.17 12.58 -5.49
N LEU A 27 7.84 13.24 -6.61
CA LEU A 27 6.95 14.41 -6.64
C LEU A 27 5.47 14.09 -6.91
N LEU A 28 5.17 12.99 -7.59
CA LEU A 28 3.80 12.59 -7.93
C LEU A 28 3.21 11.57 -6.94
N LYS A 29 3.92 11.24 -5.86
CA LYS A 29 3.41 10.38 -4.79
C LYS A 29 2.16 11.01 -4.19
N LYS A 30 1.00 10.53 -4.62
CA LYS A 30 -0.30 10.80 -4.00
C LYS A 30 -0.15 10.54 -2.51
N LYS A 31 -0.35 11.57 -1.68
CA LYS A 31 -0.14 11.52 -0.24
C LYS A 31 -1.25 10.72 0.44
N TRP A 32 -1.27 9.41 0.23
CA TRP A 32 -2.27 8.51 0.81
C TRP A 32 -2.32 8.58 2.34
N ILE A 33 -1.18 8.90 2.98
CA ILE A 33 -1.11 9.23 4.41
C ILE A 33 -2.09 10.32 4.84
N ASN A 34 -2.41 11.28 3.97
CA ASN A 34 -3.36 12.35 4.25
C ASN A 34 -4.82 11.99 3.90
N THR A 35 -5.09 10.75 3.49
CA THR A 35 -6.41 10.30 3.00
C THR A 35 -7.06 9.24 3.87
N THR A 36 -6.51 8.96 5.06
CA THR A 36 -7.11 8.06 6.05
C THR A 36 -7.31 8.76 7.39
N SER A 37 -8.42 8.46 8.07
CA SER A 37 -8.65 8.86 9.47
C SER A 37 -8.07 7.88 10.49
N LYS A 38 -7.47 6.77 10.04
CA LYS A 38 -6.88 5.71 10.88
C LYS A 38 -5.38 5.58 10.59
N ALA A 39 -4.83 4.36 10.65
CA ALA A 39 -3.41 4.12 10.47
C ALA A 39 -3.01 4.08 8.98
N TYR A 40 -1.83 4.61 8.67
CA TYR A 40 -1.15 4.45 7.38
C TYR A 40 0.17 3.72 7.61
N ILE A 41 0.41 2.62 6.87
CA ILE A 41 1.59 1.77 7.03
C ILE A 41 2.17 1.49 5.64
N GLU A 42 3.49 1.62 5.51
CA GLU A 42 4.22 1.33 4.28
C GLU A 42 4.97 -0.01 4.37
N TYR A 43 5.00 -0.72 3.24
CA TYR A 43 5.72 -1.98 3.07
C TYR A 43 6.55 -1.90 1.79
N ASN A 44 7.84 -2.22 1.87
CA ASN A 44 8.70 -2.18 0.68
C ASN A 44 8.41 -3.40 -0.21
N GLY A 45 7.90 -3.15 -1.42
CA GLY A 45 7.80 -4.13 -2.48
C GLY A 45 9.13 -4.34 -3.21
N ILE A 46 9.13 -5.28 -4.16
CA ILE A 46 10.27 -5.62 -5.01
C ILE A 46 9.96 -5.23 -6.46
N GLY A 47 10.98 -4.73 -7.18
CA GLY A 47 10.88 -4.20 -8.54
C GLY A 47 10.61 -2.69 -8.58
N THR A 48 10.36 -2.15 -9.77
CA THR A 48 9.89 -0.77 -9.97
C THR A 48 8.36 -0.70 -10.07
N HIS A 49 7.80 0.51 -10.19
CA HIS A 49 6.35 0.72 -10.30
C HIS A 49 5.69 -0.13 -11.38
N ASP A 50 6.31 -0.19 -12.56
CA ASP A 50 5.79 -0.89 -13.73
C ASP A 50 6.05 -2.40 -13.67
N GLU A 51 6.90 -2.85 -12.74
CA GLU A 51 7.32 -4.26 -12.64
C GLU A 51 6.69 -5.00 -11.46
N LEU A 52 6.04 -4.30 -10.52
CA LEU A 52 5.42 -4.89 -9.32
C LEU A 52 4.57 -6.15 -9.60
N LEU A 53 3.89 -6.18 -10.75
CA LEU A 53 3.00 -7.27 -11.18
C LEU A 53 3.62 -8.17 -12.27
N ASN A 54 4.88 -7.95 -12.63
CA ASN A 54 5.57 -8.81 -13.58
C ASN A 54 5.81 -10.20 -12.97
N PRO A 55 5.86 -11.26 -13.80
CA PRO A 55 6.10 -12.63 -13.32
C PRO A 55 7.36 -12.78 -12.46
N GLU A 56 8.37 -11.93 -12.66
CA GLU A 56 9.62 -11.92 -11.91
C GLU A 56 9.46 -11.48 -10.44
N TYR A 57 8.49 -10.61 -10.13
CA TYR A 57 8.36 -10.00 -8.79
C TYR A 57 6.99 -10.22 -8.14
N ILE A 58 5.99 -10.69 -8.91
CA ILE A 58 4.61 -10.82 -8.42
C ILE A 58 4.50 -11.79 -7.25
N GLN A 59 5.29 -12.85 -7.23
CA GLN A 59 5.22 -13.86 -6.17
C GLN A 59 5.65 -13.28 -4.81
N GLU A 60 6.75 -12.56 -4.78
CA GLU A 60 7.27 -11.89 -3.58
C GLU A 60 6.33 -10.78 -3.12
N ASN A 61 5.81 -9.97 -4.04
CA ASN A 61 4.86 -8.90 -3.73
C ASN A 61 3.54 -9.45 -3.17
N VAL A 62 3.05 -10.59 -3.67
CA VAL A 62 1.89 -11.29 -3.11
C VAL A 62 2.18 -11.83 -1.71
N GLU A 63 3.39 -12.28 -1.43
CA GLU A 63 3.74 -12.76 -0.10
C GLU A 63 3.71 -11.64 0.95
N ILE A 64 4.12 -10.42 0.57
CA ILE A 64 3.96 -9.22 1.41
C ILE A 64 2.47 -9.01 1.74
N ILE A 65 1.58 -9.12 0.76
CA ILE A 65 0.12 -8.98 0.98
C ILE A 65 -0.38 -10.04 1.98
N LYS A 66 0.05 -11.30 1.84
CA LYS A 66 -0.35 -12.36 2.79
C LYS A 66 0.13 -12.05 4.20
N GLN A 67 1.35 -11.57 4.37
CA GLN A 67 1.88 -11.18 5.68
C GLN A 67 1.08 -10.03 6.30
N ILE A 68 0.64 -9.05 5.49
CA ILE A 68 -0.22 -7.95 5.96
C ILE A 68 -1.56 -8.51 6.45
N LEU A 69 -2.20 -9.37 5.67
CA LEU A 69 -3.50 -9.97 6.02
C LEU A 69 -3.41 -10.79 7.30
N ASN A 70 -2.33 -11.57 7.47
CA ASN A 70 -2.10 -12.33 8.69
C ASN A 70 -1.95 -11.41 9.91
N LYS A 71 -1.14 -10.34 9.81
CA LYS A 71 -1.00 -9.35 10.90
C LYS A 71 -2.33 -8.69 11.28
N ILE A 72 -3.18 -8.37 10.29
CA ILE A 72 -4.52 -7.80 10.54
C ILE A 72 -5.39 -8.82 11.28
N LYS A 73 -5.36 -10.09 10.84
CA LYS A 73 -6.12 -11.17 11.49
C LYS A 73 -5.66 -11.42 12.92
N ASP A 74 -4.36 -11.47 13.16
CA ASP A 74 -3.79 -11.73 14.48
C ASP A 74 -4.14 -10.59 15.45
N LYS A 75 -4.01 -9.34 15.00
CA LYS A 75 -4.43 -8.18 15.79
C LYS A 75 -5.93 -8.18 16.10
N ALA A 76 -6.77 -8.53 15.13
CA ALA A 76 -8.21 -8.63 15.35
C ALA A 76 -8.55 -9.74 16.37
N PHE A 77 -7.79 -10.84 16.38
CA PHE A 77 -7.94 -11.90 17.38
C PHE A 77 -7.53 -11.43 18.78
N GLU A 78 -6.41 -10.71 18.91
CA GLU A 78 -5.95 -10.12 20.18
C GLU A 78 -6.98 -9.14 20.77
N GLU A 79 -7.65 -8.34 19.93
CA GLU A 79 -8.68 -7.38 20.38
C GLU A 79 -10.00 -8.05 20.82
N MET A 80 -10.20 -9.34 20.53
CA MET A 80 -11.40 -10.11 20.88
C MET A 80 -11.25 -10.97 22.14
N VAL A 81 -10.03 -11.11 22.68
CA VAL A 81 -9.71 -11.89 23.89
C VAL A 81 -9.56 -10.97 25.10
#